data_AF-A0A7W9ZCY4-F1
#
_entry.id   AF-A0A7W9ZCY4-F1
#
_cell.length_a   1.000
_cell.length_b   1.000
_cell.length_c   1.000
_cell.angle_alpha   90.00
_cell.angle_beta   90.00
_cell.angle_gamma   90.00
#
_symmetry.space_group_name_H-M   'P 1'
#
loop_
_entity.id
_entity.type
_entity.pdbx_description
1 polymer ?
#
loop_
_entity_poly.entity_id
_entity_poly.type
_entity_poly.pdbx_seq_one_letter_code
_entity_poly.pdbx_strand_id
1 'polypeptide(L)'
;MTMDRPSFEQDIRPIFAPYVACMKNVVLTDDDGAAEMDLASYDCVVRFHQPIRVALTGYRPGSTAPHPMPPGGALPDDKIDLFLMWVETGMAR
;
A
#
# COMPACT_ATOMS: atom_id res chain seq x y z
N MET A 1 26.43 0.52 -5.30
CA MET A 1 25.19 -0.05 -5.88
C MET A 1 24.20 1.09 -5.90
N THR A 2 23.87 1.64 -7.06
CA THR A 2 22.77 2.57 -7.20
C THR A 2 21.53 1.83 -6.70
N MET A 3 21.00 2.23 -5.54
CA MET A 3 19.66 1.79 -5.15
C MET A 3 18.73 2.48 -6.14
N ASP A 4 18.42 1.78 -7.23
CA ASP A 4 17.46 2.27 -8.20
C ASP A 4 16.17 2.55 -7.44
N ARG A 5 15.66 3.77 -7.62
CA ARG A 5 14.43 4.23 -7.00
C ARG A 5 13.32 3.24 -7.35
N PRO A 6 12.59 2.67 -6.37
CA PRO A 6 11.54 1.70 -6.66
C PRO A 6 10.43 2.33 -7.50
N SER A 7 9.78 1.53 -8.34
CA SER A 7 8.67 1.95 -9.21
C SER A 7 7.39 1.17 -8.92
N PHE A 8 6.25 1.73 -9.29
CA PHE A 8 4.98 1.08 -9.06
C PHE A 8 4.86 -0.21 -9.87
N GLU A 9 5.15 -0.17 -11.17
CA GLU A 9 4.97 -1.32 -12.05
C GLU A 9 5.90 -2.49 -11.69
N GLN A 10 7.13 -2.21 -11.28
CA GLN A 10 8.13 -3.25 -11.03
C GLN A 10 8.13 -3.75 -9.59
N ASP A 11 7.95 -2.85 -8.62
CA ASP A 11 8.20 -3.17 -7.20
C ASP A 11 6.91 -3.24 -6.38
N ILE A 12 5.98 -2.29 -6.58
CA ILE A 12 4.81 -2.15 -5.70
C ILE A 12 3.63 -3.00 -6.16
N ARG A 13 3.34 -3.00 -7.45
CA ARG A 13 2.24 -3.76 -8.03
C ARG A 13 2.35 -5.26 -7.73
N PRO A 14 3.54 -5.90 -7.79
CA PRO A 14 3.67 -7.31 -7.39
C PRO A 14 3.44 -7.55 -5.88
N ILE A 15 3.75 -6.58 -5.02
CA ILE A 15 3.45 -6.67 -3.58
C ILE A 15 1.94 -6.75 -3.37
N PHE A 16 1.17 -5.94 -4.10
CA PHE A 16 -0.28 -5.88 -3.94
C PHE A 16 -1.07 -6.91 -4.73
N ALA A 17 -0.50 -7.50 -5.78
CA ALA A 17 -1.18 -8.46 -6.65
C ALA A 17 -1.97 -9.57 -5.91
N PRO A 18 -1.46 -10.18 -4.82
CA PRO A 18 -2.21 -11.20 -4.06
C PRO A 18 -3.47 -10.67 -3.36
N TYR A 19 -3.53 -9.36 -3.10
CA TYR A 19 -4.57 -8.71 -2.30
C TYR A 19 -5.61 -7.96 -3.15
N VAL A 20 -5.39 -7.81 -4.46
CA VAL A 20 -6.33 -7.13 -5.37
C VAL A 20 -7.74 -7.75 -5.26
N ALA A 21 -7.84 -9.08 -5.21
CA ALA A 21 -9.12 -9.76 -5.15
C ALA A 21 -9.90 -9.47 -3.86
N CYS A 22 -9.22 -9.37 -2.71
CA CYS A 22 -9.90 -9.09 -1.43
C CYS A 22 -10.24 -7.62 -1.23
N MET A 23 -9.65 -6.72 -2.04
CA MET A 23 -10.01 -5.30 -2.04
C MET A 23 -11.18 -4.96 -2.98
N LYS A 24 -11.67 -5.95 -3.75
CA LYS A 24 -12.82 -5.76 -4.62
C LYS A 24 -14.04 -5.32 -3.81
N ASN A 25 -14.73 -4.27 -4.28
CA ASN A 25 -15.84 -3.59 -3.61
C ASN A 25 -15.48 -2.88 -2.29
N VAL A 26 -14.20 -2.78 -1.91
CA VAL A 26 -13.80 -1.92 -0.80
C VAL A 26 -13.80 -0.49 -1.30
N VAL A 27 -14.63 0.36 -0.69
CA VAL A 27 -14.72 1.78 -1.02
C VAL A 27 -14.06 2.59 0.08
N LEU A 28 -13.14 3.46 -0.29
CA LEU A 28 -12.58 4.47 0.61
C LEU A 28 -13.16 5.84 0.26
N THR A 29 -13.31 6.65 1.29
CA THR A 29 -13.75 8.04 1.17
C THR A 29 -12.62 8.95 1.61
N ASP A 30 -12.32 9.95 0.80
CA ASP A 30 -11.46 11.07 1.14
C ASP A 30 -12.15 12.40 0.78
N ASP A 31 -11.41 13.51 0.84
CA ASP A 31 -11.94 14.84 0.54
C ASP A 31 -12.39 14.99 -0.93
N ASP A 32 -11.89 14.16 -1.85
CA ASP A 32 -12.26 14.10 -3.27
C ASP A 32 -13.44 13.14 -3.52
N GLY A 33 -14.04 12.60 -2.46
CA GLY A 33 -15.21 11.73 -2.50
C GLY A 33 -14.90 10.25 -2.29
N ALA A 34 -15.87 9.40 -2.64
CA ALA A 34 -15.75 7.95 -2.49
C ALA A 34 -15.22 7.29 -3.77
N ALA A 35 -14.25 6.40 -3.65
CA ALA A 35 -13.75 5.59 -4.76
C ALA A 35 -13.47 4.14 -4.33
N GLU A 36 -13.64 3.21 -5.27
CA GLU A 36 -13.24 1.82 -5.06
C GLU A 36 -11.70 1.72 -4.97
N MET A 37 -11.22 0.96 -3.99
CA MET A 37 -9.81 0.70 -3.78
C MET A 37 -9.33 -0.38 -4.74
N ASP A 38 -8.65 0.05 -5.79
CA ASP A 38 -7.96 -0.83 -6.75
C ASP A 38 -6.45 -0.78 -6.53
N LEU A 39 -5.92 -1.81 -5.86
CA LEU A 39 -4.48 -1.92 -5.61
C LEU A 39 -3.65 -2.22 -6.87
N ALA A 40 -4.29 -2.55 -8.01
CA ALA A 40 -3.60 -2.69 -9.29
C ALA A 40 -3.44 -1.36 -10.04
N SER A 41 -4.12 -0.30 -9.58
CA SER A 41 -4.09 1.03 -10.19
C SER A 41 -3.09 1.95 -9.49
N TYR A 42 -2.11 2.44 -10.25
CA TYR A 42 -1.15 3.44 -9.78
C TYR A 42 -1.85 4.65 -9.18
N ASP A 43 -2.82 5.23 -9.91
CA ASP A 43 -3.49 6.46 -9.49
C ASP A 43 -4.31 6.24 -8.20
N CYS A 44 -4.91 5.05 -8.05
CA CYS A 44 -5.65 4.68 -6.84
C CYS A 44 -4.70 4.49 -5.64
N VAL A 45 -3.60 3.76 -5.83
CA VAL A 45 -2.60 3.53 -4.77
C VAL A 45 -1.92 4.83 -4.34
N VAL A 46 -1.64 5.75 -5.27
CA VAL A 46 -1.12 7.09 -4.95
C VAL A 46 -2.15 7.91 -4.17
N ARG A 47 -3.42 7.95 -4.61
CA ARG A 47 -4.50 8.66 -3.92
C ARG A 47 -4.63 8.18 -2.47
N PHE A 48 -4.61 6.87 -2.26
CA PHE A 48 -4.84 6.26 -0.95
C PHE A 48 -3.57 5.78 -0.23
N HIS A 49 -2.39 6.29 -0.59
CA HIS A 49 -1.11 5.82 -0.04
C HIS A 49 -1.04 5.98 1.50
N GLN A 50 -1.66 7.02 2.06
CA GLN A 50 -1.69 7.24 3.51
C GLN A 50 -2.49 6.14 4.25
N PRO A 51 -3.77 5.87 3.90
CA PRO A 51 -4.49 4.71 4.41
C PRO A 51 -3.72 3.39 4.25
N ILE A 52 -3.12 3.15 3.08
CA ILE A 52 -2.34 1.93 2.81
C ILE A 52 -1.14 1.83 3.75
N ARG A 53 -0.41 2.93 3.97
CA ARG A 53 0.73 2.98 4.90
C ARG A 53 0.32 2.61 6.32
N VAL A 54 -0.78 3.18 6.82
CA VAL A 54 -1.31 2.86 8.15
C VAL A 54 -1.72 1.38 8.23
N ALA A 55 -2.39 0.88 7.19
CA ALA A 55 -2.81 -0.51 7.11
C ALA A 55 -1.63 -1.49 7.17
N LEU A 56 -0.60 -1.29 6.34
CA LEU A 56 0.59 -2.15 6.24
C LEU A 56 1.45 -2.13 7.51
N THR A 57 1.60 -0.95 8.12
CA THR A 57 2.35 -0.80 9.38
C THR A 57 1.53 -1.20 10.61
N GLY A 58 0.28 -1.63 10.42
CA GLY A 58 -0.66 -1.98 11.48
C GLY A 58 -0.15 -3.06 12.44
N TYR A 59 0.72 -3.95 11.96
CA TYR A 59 1.34 -5.03 12.74
C TYR A 59 2.65 -4.63 13.45
N ARG A 60 3.20 -3.44 13.17
CA ARG A 60 4.47 -3.01 13.80
C ARG A 60 4.28 -2.69 15.29
N PRO A 61 5.30 -2.92 16.14
CA PRO A 61 5.24 -2.56 17.54
C PRO A 61 4.88 -1.08 17.73
N GLY A 62 3.87 -0.78 18.55
CA GLY A 62 3.40 0.59 18.80
C GLY A 62 2.33 1.11 17.84
N SER A 63 1.89 0.30 16.86
CA SER A 63 0.73 0.63 16.04
C SER A 63 -0.54 0.77 16.88
N THR A 64 -1.33 1.80 16.59
CA THR A 64 -2.67 2.03 17.16
C THR A 64 -3.79 1.55 16.23
N ALA A 65 -3.47 0.86 15.13
CA ALA A 65 -4.45 0.39 14.17
C ALA A 65 -5.41 -0.61 14.85
N PRO A 66 -6.72 -0.34 14.88
CA PRO A 66 -7.69 -1.21 15.57
C PRO A 66 -7.80 -2.58 14.89
N HIS A 67 -7.56 -2.62 13.57
CA HIS A 67 -7.54 -3.82 12.75
C HIS A 67 -6.30 -3.78 11.85
N PRO A 68 -5.23 -4.51 12.19
CA PRO A 68 -4.03 -4.57 11.37
C PRO A 68 -4.31 -5.32 10.06
N MET A 69 -3.67 -4.89 8.97
CA MET A 69 -3.90 -5.41 7.61
C MET A 69 -2.58 -5.89 6.99
N PRO A 70 -2.62 -6.91 6.10
CA PRO A 70 -3.81 -7.57 5.54
C PRO A 70 -4.41 -8.66 6.45
N PRO A 71 -5.68 -9.05 6.19
CA PRO A 71 -6.35 -10.11 6.94
C PRO A 71 -5.69 -11.46 6.62
N GLY A 72 -4.81 -11.92 7.52
CA GLY A 72 -4.00 -13.12 7.31
C GLY A 72 -2.59 -13.03 7.91
N GLY A 73 -2.17 -11.84 8.32
CA GLY A 73 -0.87 -11.59 8.94
C GLY A 73 -0.10 -10.48 8.24
N ALA A 74 0.97 -10.02 8.87
CA ALA A 74 1.81 -8.95 8.34
C ALA A 74 2.39 -9.29 6.97
N LEU A 75 2.52 -8.30 6.10
CA LEU A 75 3.45 -8.41 4.98
C LEU A 75 4.87 -8.60 5.53
N PRO A 76 5.74 -9.34 4.81
CA PRO A 76 7.17 -9.33 5.06
C PRO A 76 7.73 -7.89 5.19
N ASP A 77 8.59 -7.66 6.18
CA ASP A 77 9.12 -6.32 6.48
C ASP A 77 9.84 -5.67 5.29
N ASP A 78 10.54 -6.46 4.47
CA ASP A 78 11.21 -6.00 3.24
C ASP A 78 10.22 -5.41 2.23
N LYS A 79 9.02 -5.98 2.10
CA LYS A 79 7.95 -5.46 1.24
C LYS A 79 7.32 -4.18 1.81
N ILE A 80 7.19 -4.11 3.14
CA ILE A 80 6.70 -2.89 3.81
C ILE A 80 7.72 -1.77 3.58
N ASP A 81 9.00 -2.03 3.80
CA ASP A 81 10.08 -1.05 3.61
C ASP A 81 10.21 -0.62 2.14
N LEU A 82 10.00 -1.53 1.18
CA LEU A 82 9.98 -1.19 -0.24
C LEU A 82 8.83 -0.23 -0.59
N PHE A 83 7.63 -0.47 -0.04
CA PHE A 83 6.50 0.46 -0.19
C PHE A 83 6.79 1.82 0.48
N LEU A 84 7.34 1.83 1.69
CA LEU A 84 7.67 3.08 2.39
C LEU A 84 8.72 3.88 1.62
N MET A 85 9.76 3.23 1.10
CA MET A 85 10.79 3.86 0.27
C MET A 85 10.20 4.41 -1.03
N TRP A 86 9.27 3.69 -1.68
CA TRP A 86 8.56 4.20 -2.85
C TRP A 86 7.76 5.46 -2.54
N VAL A 87 7.04 5.50 -1.42
CA VAL A 87 6.34 6.70 -0.96
C VAL A 87 7.32 7.86 -0.69
N GLU A 88 8.41 7.61 0.04
CA GLU A 88 9.41 8.62 0.41
C GLU A 88 10.18 9.18 -0.79
N THR A 89 10.40 8.35 -1.81
CA THR A 89 11.11 8.77 -3.04
C THR A 89 10.19 9.42 -4.06
N GLY A 90 8.91 9.65 -3.73
CA GLY A 90 7.97 10.39 -4.57
C GLY A 90 7.19 9.53 -5.56
N MET A 91 6.95 8.26 -5.21
CA MET A 91 6.00 7.36 -5.89
C MET A 91 6.21 7.27 -7.40
N ALA A 92 7.38 6.79 -7.84
CA ALA A 92 7.62 6.62 -9.28
C ALA A 92 6.64 5.61 -9.88
N ARG A 93 6.18 5.86 -11.10
CA ARG A 93 5.30 4.92 -11.82
C ARG A 93 6.08 3.69 -12.28
#